data_AF-A0A2M7WF54-F1
#
_entry.id   AF-A0A2M7WF54-F1
#
_cell.length_a   1.000
_cell.length_b   1.000
_cell.length_c   1.000
_cell.angle_alpha   90.00
_cell.angle_beta   90.00
_cell.angle_gamma   90.00
#
_symmetry.space_group_name_H-M   'P 1'
#
loop_
_entity.id
_entity.type
_entity.pdbx_description
1 polymer ?
#
loop_
_entity_poly.entity_id
_entity_poly.type
_entity_poly.pdbx_seq_one_letter_code
_entity_poly.pdbx_strand_id
1 'polypeptide(L)'
;MRHVHEEPNTPYDLAAQQSVELANQLADADQEADIWDIADGLLAGAIHYWLYSRQPCEDPKCNECLHTAEERMGDLMQMAKEMAENSTYYHTPNDRNVGRA
;
A
#
# COMPACT_ATOMS: atom_id res chain seq x y z
N MET A 1 26.00 8.10 -26.61
CA MET A 1 25.11 8.30 -25.45
C MET A 1 24.00 7.28 -25.55
N ARG A 2 23.88 6.35 -24.60
CA ARG A 2 22.71 5.46 -24.51
C ARG A 2 21.54 6.33 -24.06
N HIS A 3 20.51 6.44 -24.88
CA HIS A 3 19.21 6.89 -24.41
C HIS A 3 18.72 5.84 -23.41
N VAL A 4 18.71 6.20 -22.13
CA VAL A 4 17.94 5.46 -21.13
C VAL A 4 16.49 5.78 -21.46
N HIS A 5 15.75 4.80 -21.99
CA HIS A 5 14.30 4.89 -22.06
C HIS A 5 13.80 4.77 -20.63
N GLU A 6 13.41 5.90 -20.04
CA GLU A 6 12.65 5.93 -18.81
C GLU A 6 11.27 5.37 -19.16
N GLU A 7 10.96 4.15 -18.70
CA GLU A 7 9.62 3.59 -18.89
C GLU A 7 8.62 4.50 -18.17
N PRO A 8 7.47 4.82 -18.78
CA PRO A 8 6.47 5.65 -18.13
C PRO A 8 6.00 4.95 -16.84
N ASN A 9 6.12 5.65 -15.69
CA ASN A 9 5.61 5.16 -14.41
C ASN A 9 4.16 4.69 -14.57
N THR A 10 3.86 3.46 -14.18
CA THR A 10 2.48 2.97 -14.21
C THR A 10 1.64 3.77 -13.21
N PRO A 11 0.30 3.81 -13.35
CA PRO A 11 -0.56 4.44 -12.34
C PRO A 11 -0.33 3.87 -10.92
N TYR A 12 0.05 2.59 -10.83
CA TYR A 12 0.44 1.95 -9.58
C TYR A 12 1.72 2.57 -9.01
N ASP A 13 2.79 2.66 -9.81
CA ASP A 13 4.09 3.20 -9.38
C ASP A 13 3.95 4.66 -8.96
N LEU A 14 3.18 5.45 -9.72
CA LEU A 14 2.91 6.84 -9.41
C LEU A 14 2.17 7.00 -8.08
N ALA A 15 1.14 6.19 -7.82
CA ALA A 15 0.40 6.24 -6.57
C ALA A 15 1.28 5.86 -5.36
N ALA A 16 2.11 4.82 -5.51
CA ALA A 16 3.06 4.41 -4.48
C ALA A 16 4.11 5.50 -4.20
N GLN A 17 4.70 6.08 -5.25
CA GLN A 17 5.67 7.16 -5.13
C GLN A 17 5.07 8.40 -4.44
N GLN A 18 3.89 8.84 -4.88
CA GLN A 18 3.21 10.01 -4.29
C GLN A 18 2.84 9.78 -2.82
N SER A 19 2.52 8.54 -2.43
CA SER A 19 2.25 8.19 -1.04
C SER A 19 3.49 8.38 -0.15
N VAL A 20 4.66 7.97 -0.62
CA VAL A 20 5.94 8.17 0.10
C VAL A 20 6.34 9.64 0.14
N GLU A 21 6.18 10.36 -0.98
CA GLU A 21 6.45 11.81 -1.04
C GLU A 21 5.59 12.58 -0.04
N LEU A 22 4.31 12.24 0.06
CA LEU A 22 3.40 12.82 1.04
C LEU A 22 3.84 12.49 2.49
N ALA A 23 4.25 11.25 2.76
CA ALA A 23 4.77 10.84 4.07
C ALA A 23 5.95 11.71 4.50
N ASN A 24 6.92 11.90 3.59
CA ASN A 24 8.10 12.72 3.85
C ASN A 24 7.72 14.18 4.08
N GLN A 25 6.80 14.74 3.30
CA GLN A 25 6.32 16.11 3.49
C GLN A 25 5.64 16.31 4.86
N LEU A 26 4.86 15.33 5.33
CA LEU A 26 4.22 15.38 6.63
C LEU A 26 5.26 15.30 7.77
N ALA A 27 6.24 14.42 7.65
CA ALA A 27 7.33 14.29 8.62
C ALA A 27 8.23 15.54 8.67
N ASP A 28 8.48 16.17 7.52
CA ASP A 28 9.26 17.41 7.45
C ASP A 28 8.50 18.62 8.03
N ALA A 29 7.17 18.63 7.90
CA ALA A 29 6.32 19.72 8.38
C ALA A 29 6.19 19.74 9.92
N ASP A 30 6.28 18.57 10.57
CA ASP A 30 6.24 18.43 12.02
C ASP A 30 7.30 17.42 12.50
N GLN A 31 8.43 17.95 12.97
CA GLN A 31 9.55 17.14 13.47
C GLN A 31 9.26 16.48 14.82
N GLU A 32 8.18 16.87 15.50
CA GLU A 32 7.72 16.23 16.74
C GLU A 32 6.70 15.11 16.48
N ALA A 33 6.15 15.02 15.27
CA ALA A 33 5.21 13.97 14.91
C ALA A 33 5.88 12.59 14.91
N ASP A 34 5.17 11.59 15.43
CA ASP A 34 5.61 10.20 15.33
C ASP A 34 5.47 9.72 13.88
N ILE A 35 6.57 9.25 13.30
CA ILE A 35 6.59 8.69 11.95
C ILE A 35 5.62 7.52 11.83
N TRP A 36 5.38 6.77 12.92
CA TRP A 36 4.42 5.68 12.94
C TRP A 36 2.98 6.17 12.80
N ASP A 37 2.61 7.27 13.45
CA ASP A 37 1.28 7.87 13.31
C ASP A 37 1.02 8.34 11.87
N ILE A 38 2.04 8.92 11.23
CA ILE A 38 1.98 9.31 9.82
C ILE A 38 1.79 8.08 8.92
N ALA A 39 2.56 7.02 9.16
CA ALA A 39 2.47 5.78 8.40
C ALA A 39 1.09 5.11 8.55
N ASP A 40 0.56 5.04 9.77
CA ASP A 40 -0.76 4.49 10.06
C ASP A 40 -1.86 5.32 9.38
N GLY A 41 -1.75 6.65 9.38
CA GLY A 41 -2.67 7.54 8.70
C GLY A 41 -2.67 7.34 7.17
N LEU A 42 -1.50 7.19 6.56
CA LEU A 42 -1.37 6.91 5.12
C LEU A 42 -1.97 5.54 4.77
N LEU A 43 -1.68 4.51 5.56
CA LEU A 43 -2.25 3.18 5.36
C LEU A 43 -3.78 3.21 5.47
N ALA A 44 -4.33 3.92 6.47
CA ALA A 44 -5.77 4.09 6.63
C ALA A 44 -6.40 4.76 5.40
N GLY A 45 -5.78 5.82 4.87
CA GLY A 45 -6.22 6.49 3.65
C GLY A 45 -6.21 5.57 2.42
N ALA A 46 -5.13 4.80 2.24
CA ALA A 46 -5.01 3.84 1.16
C ALA A 46 -6.09 2.74 1.23
N ILE A 47 -6.34 2.20 2.43
CA ILE A 47 -7.40 1.20 2.66
C ILE A 47 -8.78 1.78 2.34
N HIS A 48 -9.08 3.00 2.79
CA HIS A 48 -10.35 3.66 2.47
C HIS A 48 -10.55 3.81 0.96
N TYR A 49 -9.54 4.29 0.24
CA TYR A 49 -9.64 4.44 -1.21
C TYR A 49 -9.77 3.10 -1.94
N TRP A 50 -9.02 2.09 -1.50
CA TRP A 50 -9.09 0.73 -2.06
C TRP A 50 -10.51 0.14 -1.93
N LEU A 51 -11.12 0.25 -0.75
CA LEU A 51 -12.48 -0.23 -0.48
C LEU A 51 -13.53 0.57 -1.26
N TYR A 52 -13.35 1.89 -1.39
CA TYR A 52 -14.20 2.76 -2.22
C TYR A 52 -14.15 2.34 -3.69
N SER A 53 -12.96 2.09 -4.24
CA SER A 53 -12.78 1.69 -5.64
C SER A 53 -13.37 0.31 -5.99
N ARG A 54 -13.75 -0.48 -4.98
CA ARG A 54 -14.29 -1.85 -5.09
C ARG A 54 -15.64 -1.98 -4.41
N GLN A 55 -16.46 -0.93 -4.44
CA GLN A 55 -17.84 -1.06 -3.97
C GLN A 55 -18.60 -2.08 -4.82
N PRO A 56 -19.47 -2.91 -4.21
CA PRO A 56 -20.31 -3.83 -4.95
C PRO A 56 -21.23 -3.04 -5.90
N CYS A 57 -21.52 -3.59 -7.07
CA CYS A 57 -22.50 -3.01 -7.98
C CYS A 57 -23.92 -3.11 -7.41
N GLU A 58 -24.85 -2.33 -7.97
CA GLU A 58 -26.26 -2.33 -7.54
C GLU A 58 -27.01 -3.64 -7.86
N ASP A 59 -26.45 -4.50 -8.72
CA ASP A 59 -27.04 -5.79 -9.06
C ASP A 59 -26.67 -6.89 -8.04
N PRO A 60 -27.62 -7.39 -7.23
CA PRO A 60 -27.35 -8.46 -6.26
C PRO A 60 -27.13 -9.83 -6.91
N LYS A 61 -27.29 -9.96 -8.23
CA LYS A 61 -27.06 -11.20 -8.99
C LYS A 61 -25.81 -11.16 -9.87
N CYS A 62 -25.08 -10.06 -9.86
CA CYS A 62 -23.78 -10.02 -10.50
C CYS A 62 -22.89 -11.11 -9.88
N ASN A 63 -22.00 -11.73 -10.65
CA ASN A 63 -21.01 -12.71 -10.16
C ASN A 63 -19.57 -12.24 -10.43
N GLU A 64 -19.41 -11.07 -11.05
CA GLU A 64 -18.10 -10.52 -11.45
C GLU A 64 -17.57 -9.49 -10.43
N CYS A 65 -18.43 -8.98 -9.55
CA CYS A 65 -18.04 -8.04 -8.50
C CYS A 65 -17.72 -8.78 -7.19
N LEU A 66 -16.94 -8.17 -6.31
CA LEU A 66 -16.89 -8.63 -4.91
C LEU A 66 -18.18 -8.15 -4.23
N HIS A 67 -18.90 -9.05 -3.57
CA HIS A 67 -20.28 -8.78 -3.16
C HIS A 67 -20.40 -8.43 -1.68
N THR A 68 -19.52 -8.98 -0.85
CA THR A 68 -19.60 -8.85 0.60
C THR A 68 -18.45 -8.01 1.17
N ALA A 69 -18.60 -7.56 2.41
CA ALA A 69 -17.50 -6.89 3.12
C ALA A 69 -16.37 -7.87 3.42
N GLU A 70 -16.71 -9.12 3.71
CA GLU A 70 -15.82 -10.21 4.05
C GLU A 70 -14.94 -10.63 2.86
N GLU A 71 -15.52 -10.76 1.67
CA GLU A 71 -14.75 -11.05 0.44
C GLU A 71 -13.75 -9.93 0.14
N ARG A 72 -14.19 -8.66 0.21
CA ARG A 72 -13.31 -7.51 0.00
C ARG A 72 -12.19 -7.44 1.05
N MET A 73 -12.48 -7.78 2.30
CA MET A 73 -11.47 -7.86 3.35
C MET A 73 -10.47 -9.00 3.07
N GLY A 74 -10.93 -10.16 2.63
CA GLY A 74 -10.07 -11.28 2.24
C GLY A 74 -9.08 -10.90 1.14
N ASP A 75 -9.58 -10.26 0.08
CA ASP A 75 -8.74 -9.79 -1.03
C ASP A 75 -7.75 -8.71 -0.60
N LEU A 76 -8.19 -7.76 0.25
CA LEU A 76 -7.31 -6.73 0.80
C LEU A 76 -6.17 -7.35 1.62
N MET A 77 -6.47 -8.32 2.48
CA MET A 77 -5.47 -9.00 3.31
C MET A 77 -4.48 -9.81 2.45
N GLN A 78 -4.97 -10.51 1.43
CA GLN A 78 -4.11 -11.25 0.50
C GLN A 78 -3.16 -10.31 -0.25
N MET A 79 -3.69 -9.22 -0.80
CA MET A 79 -2.90 -8.22 -1.51
C MET A 79 -1.88 -7.55 -0.58
N ALA A 80 -2.29 -7.16 0.63
CA ALA A 80 -1.40 -6.54 1.61
C ALA A 80 -0.24 -7.47 1.98
N LYS A 81 -0.52 -8.77 2.14
CA LYS A 81 0.52 -9.77 2.38
C LYS A 81 1.51 -9.85 1.22
N GLU A 82 1.03 -9.94 -0.02
CA GLU A 82 1.89 -10.00 -1.21
C GLU A 82 2.75 -8.73 -1.35
N MET A 83 2.17 -7.55 -1.13
CA MET A 83 2.90 -6.28 -1.15
C MET A 83 3.97 -6.22 -0.06
N ALA A 84 3.64 -6.70 1.16
CA ALA A 84 4.60 -6.79 2.24
C ALA A 84 5.74 -7.75 1.89
N GLU A 85 5.45 -8.98 1.46
CA GLU A 85 6.47 -9.99 1.12
C GLU A 85 7.41 -9.55 -0.02
N ASN A 86 6.92 -8.72 -0.96
CA ASN A 86 7.73 -8.16 -2.04
C ASN A 86 8.53 -6.91 -1.63
N SER A 87 8.30 -6.36 -0.44
CA SER A 87 9.02 -5.19 0.06
C SER A 87 10.45 -5.54 0.47
N THR A 88 11.41 -4.67 0.11
CA THR A 88 12.79 -4.78 0.59
C THR A 88 12.92 -4.61 2.11
N TYR A 89 11.87 -4.11 2.77
CA TYR A 89 11.82 -3.92 4.23
C TYR A 89 11.17 -5.10 4.98
N TYR A 90 10.64 -6.12 4.29
CA TYR A 90 9.92 -7.22 4.94
C TYR A 90 10.78 -8.08 5.86
N HIS A 91 12.00 -8.37 5.40
CA HIS A 91 13.02 -9.05 6.18
C HIS A 91 14.17 -8.10 6.40
N THR A 92 14.47 -7.80 7.67
CA THR A 92 15.60 -6.95 8.03
C THR A 92 16.65 -7.76 8.79
N PRO A 93 17.96 -7.43 8.66
CA PRO A 93 19.01 -8.09 9.45
C PRO A 93 18.84 -7.96 10.98
N ASN A 94 17.99 -7.02 11.41
CA ASN A 94 17.72 -6.76 12.82
C ASN A 94 16.47 -7.49 13.33
N ASP A 95 15.79 -8.28 12.49
CA ASP A 95 14.65 -9.07 12.92
C ASP A 95 15.09 -10.08 13.99
N ARG A 96 14.30 -10.20 15.07
CA ARG A 96 14.65 -11.01 16.25
C ARG A 96 14.78 -12.51 15.95
N ASN A 97 14.22 -12.96 14.84
CA ASN A 97 14.20 -14.35 14.39
C ASN A 97 15.24 -14.66 13.30
N VAL A 98 16.06 -13.69 12.90
CA VAL A 98 17.20 -13.94 12.00
C VAL A 98 18.36 -14.45 12.85
N GLY A 99 18.73 -15.72 12.65
CA GLY A 99 19.85 -16.34 13.33
C GLY A 99 21.14 -15.58 13.03
N ARG A 100 21.72 -14.92 14.03
CA ARG A 100 23.05 -14.31 13.94
C ARG A 100 24.07 -15.42 14.18
N ALA A 101 24.72 -15.86 13.11
CA ALA A 101 25.85 -16.79 13.15
C ALA A 101 27.14 -16.07 13.55
#